data_AF-A0A736UCG9-F1
#
_entry.id   AF-A0A736UCG9-F1
#
_cell.length_a   1.000
_cell.length_b   1.000
_cell.length_c   1.000
_cell.angle_alpha   90.00
_cell.angle_beta   90.00
_cell.angle_gamma   90.00
#
_symmetry.space_group_name_H-M   'P 1'
#
loop_
_entity.id
_entity.type
_entity.pdbx_description
1 polymer ?
#
loop_
_entity_poly.entity_id
_entity_poly.type
_entity_poly.pdbx_seq_one_letter_code
_entity_poly.pdbx_strand_id
1 'polypeptide(L)'
;RCEQERQTALSESAQAEQDWRSRFRTLRGNLTPELKAEHSKRIASRELADEFTGLITELEKDKSHAMLDACSSGTAYISAHEKAFTTYANSEWKKALAGISPALLRAFLLRIRSLEMSGETSPRATVTRELGDALNMQSALYHFDMEQEPVLSVTGMNRPVITGVDMALLRSPARRMKLAAELAEKSHEQAEG
;
A
#
# COMPACT_ATOMS: atom_id res chain seq x y z
N ARG A 1 -7.72 21.73 0.09
CA ARG A 1 -8.58 22.76 -0.56
C ARG A 1 -9.78 23.09 0.32
N CYS A 2 -10.71 22.16 0.58
CA CYS A 2 -11.89 22.43 1.43
C CYS A 2 -11.52 23.00 2.83
N GLU A 3 -10.45 22.50 3.46
CA GLU A 3 -9.95 23.04 4.73
C GLU A 3 -9.52 24.51 4.62
N GLN A 4 -8.88 24.90 3.52
CA GLN A 4 -8.43 26.26 3.26
C GLN A 4 -9.62 27.19 3.00
N GLU A 5 -10.60 26.73 2.23
CA GLU A 5 -11.83 27.48 1.95
C GLU A 5 -12.67 27.67 3.23
N ARG A 6 -12.80 26.63 4.07
CA ARG A 6 -13.42 26.72 5.40
C ARG A 6 -12.72 27.76 6.27
N GLN A 7 -11.40 27.73 6.34
CA GLN A 7 -10.63 28.68 7.14
C GLN A 7 -10.81 30.12 6.65
N THR A 8 -10.90 30.30 5.34
CA THR A 8 -11.19 31.59 4.71
C THR A 8 -12.57 32.09 5.11
N ALA A 9 -13.61 31.25 4.97
CA ALA A 9 -14.98 31.58 5.36
C ALA A 9 -15.12 31.95 6.85
N LEU A 10 -14.43 31.22 7.73
CA LEU A 10 -14.38 31.55 9.17
C LEU A 10 -13.72 32.90 9.42
N SER A 11 -12.62 33.20 8.73
CA SER A 11 -11.92 34.48 8.87
C SER A 11 -12.76 35.66 8.39
N GLU A 12 -13.45 35.50 7.25
CA GLU A 12 -14.35 36.52 6.70
C GLU A 12 -15.56 36.76 7.62
N SER A 13 -16.13 35.69 8.18
CA SER A 13 -17.23 35.77 9.14
C SER A 13 -16.82 36.51 10.42
N ALA A 14 -15.65 36.20 10.98
CA ALA A 14 -15.13 36.86 12.17
C ALA A 14 -14.86 38.35 11.96
N GLN A 15 -14.25 38.71 10.82
CA GLN A 15 -14.02 40.11 10.46
C GLN A 15 -15.35 40.86 10.28
N ALA A 16 -16.29 40.28 9.54
CA ALA A 16 -17.63 40.86 9.33
C ALA A 16 -18.40 41.01 10.65
N GLU A 17 -18.23 40.09 11.61
CA GLU A 17 -18.85 40.16 12.93
C GLU A 17 -18.30 41.32 13.78
N GLN A 18 -16.99 41.53 13.76
CA GLN A 18 -16.35 42.64 14.47
C GLN A 18 -16.78 43.99 13.89
N ASP A 19 -16.79 44.12 12.56
CA ASP A 19 -17.19 45.33 11.86
C ASP A 19 -18.68 45.65 12.07
N TRP A 20 -19.54 44.63 11.97
CA TRP A 20 -20.98 44.76 12.21
C TRP A 20 -21.27 45.20 13.65
N ARG A 21 -20.66 44.56 14.66
CA ARG A 21 -20.87 44.92 16.08
C ARG A 21 -20.40 46.34 16.38
N SER A 22 -19.29 46.77 15.79
CA SER A 22 -18.78 48.14 15.93
C SER A 22 -19.79 49.14 15.37
N ARG A 23 -20.23 48.95 14.12
CA ARG A 23 -21.17 49.83 13.42
C ARG A 23 -22.56 49.86 14.07
N PHE A 24 -23.09 48.72 14.49
CA PHE A 24 -24.38 48.62 15.18
C PHE A 24 -24.39 49.43 16.49
N ARG A 25 -23.30 49.40 17.27
CA ARG A 25 -23.15 50.21 18.49
C ARG A 25 -23.04 51.70 18.18
N THR A 26 -22.22 52.08 17.19
CA THR A 26 -22.06 53.50 16.79
C THR A 26 -23.38 54.09 16.32
N LEU A 27 -24.17 53.33 15.56
CA LEU A 27 -25.49 53.75 15.07
C LEU A 27 -26.60 53.61 16.12
N ARG A 28 -26.27 53.22 17.36
CA ARG A 28 -27.22 53.02 18.48
C ARG A 28 -28.41 52.13 18.09
N GLY A 29 -28.15 51.11 17.27
CA GLY A 29 -29.17 50.16 16.83
C GLY A 29 -29.97 50.58 15.59
N ASN A 30 -29.65 51.70 14.92
CA ASN A 30 -30.30 52.06 13.66
C ASN A 30 -29.87 51.11 12.52
N LEU A 31 -30.83 50.37 11.97
CA LEU A 31 -30.62 49.32 10.95
C LEU A 31 -30.64 49.89 9.53
N THR A 32 -29.52 50.46 9.09
CA THR A 32 -29.37 50.93 7.70
C THR A 32 -29.30 49.76 6.71
N PRO A 33 -29.58 49.98 5.41
CA PRO A 33 -29.44 48.97 4.37
C PRO A 33 -28.04 48.32 4.33
N GLU A 34 -26.99 49.12 4.53
CA GLU A 34 -25.59 48.67 4.53
C GLU A 34 -25.30 47.74 5.72
N LEU A 35 -25.83 48.07 6.91
CA LEU A 35 -25.66 47.25 8.11
C LEU A 35 -26.41 45.91 8.00
N LYS A 36 -27.55 45.89 7.30
CA LYS A 36 -28.28 44.66 6.96
C LYS A 36 -27.47 43.82 5.97
N ALA A 37 -26.88 44.44 4.95
CA ALA A 37 -26.04 43.74 3.97
C ALA A 37 -24.80 43.09 4.63
N GLU A 38 -24.13 43.79 5.55
CA GLU A 38 -23.02 43.23 6.33
C GLU A 38 -23.47 42.04 7.20
N HIS A 39 -24.63 42.15 7.83
CA HIS A 39 -25.19 41.05 8.60
C HIS A 39 -25.47 39.82 7.73
N SER A 40 -26.09 40.02 6.57
CA SER A 40 -26.34 38.95 5.59
C SER A 40 -25.06 38.31 5.09
N LYS A 41 -24.02 39.11 4.79
CA LYS A 41 -22.70 38.59 4.38
C LYS A 41 -22.09 37.70 5.47
N ARG A 42 -22.15 38.13 6.74
CA ARG A 42 -21.67 37.33 7.88
C ARG A 42 -22.42 35.99 8.01
N ILE A 43 -23.75 36.01 7.89
CA ILE A 43 -24.55 34.78 7.93
C ILE A 43 -24.11 33.86 6.78
N ALA A 44 -24.02 34.37 5.55
CA ALA A 44 -23.59 33.59 4.39
C ALA A 44 -22.18 32.98 4.59
N SER A 45 -21.20 33.74 5.07
CA SER A 45 -19.85 33.22 5.34
C SER A 45 -19.83 32.16 6.44
N ARG A 46 -20.70 32.27 7.45
CA ARG A 46 -20.85 31.26 8.50
C ARG A 46 -21.47 29.97 7.97
N GLU A 47 -22.62 30.06 7.29
CA GLU A 47 -23.28 28.89 6.70
C GLU A 47 -22.33 28.15 5.76
N LEU A 48 -21.57 28.89 4.94
CA LEU A 48 -20.58 28.31 4.04
C LEU A 48 -19.42 27.60 4.76
N ALA A 49 -19.02 28.06 5.95
CA ALA A 49 -18.05 27.35 6.79
C ALA A 49 -18.62 26.05 7.38
N ASP A 50 -19.90 26.04 7.73
CA ASP A 50 -20.61 24.85 8.22
C ASP A 50 -20.78 23.82 7.09
N GLU A 51 -21.14 24.25 5.88
CA GLU A 51 -21.19 23.41 4.66
C GLU A 51 -19.83 22.77 4.35
N PHE A 52 -18.73 23.55 4.41
CA PHE A 52 -17.39 22.98 4.23
C PHE A 52 -17.01 22.00 5.33
N THR A 53 -17.51 22.18 6.54
CA THR A 53 -17.27 21.23 7.63
C THR A 53 -17.96 19.91 7.33
N GLY A 54 -19.22 19.93 6.88
CA GLY A 54 -19.94 18.74 6.41
C GLY A 54 -19.18 18.04 5.27
N LEU A 55 -18.82 18.79 4.23
CA LEU A 55 -18.09 18.25 3.07
C LEU A 55 -16.74 17.62 3.47
N ILE A 56 -15.99 18.22 4.40
CA ILE A 56 -14.74 17.64 4.89
C ILE A 56 -15.00 16.28 5.56
N THR A 57 -16.03 16.18 6.39
CA THR A 57 -16.35 14.90 7.08
C THR A 57 -16.73 13.80 6.09
N GLU A 58 -17.48 14.12 5.03
CA GLU A 58 -17.80 13.18 3.96
C GLU A 58 -16.54 12.74 3.19
N LEU A 59 -15.69 13.70 2.80
CA LEU A 59 -14.45 13.41 2.07
C LEU A 59 -13.46 12.57 2.90
N GLU A 60 -13.39 12.79 4.22
CA GLU A 60 -12.57 11.97 5.12
C GLU A 60 -13.07 10.53 5.22
N LYS A 61 -14.40 10.33 5.22
CA LYS A 61 -15.03 9.02 5.17
C LYS A 61 -14.72 8.32 3.84
N ASP A 62 -14.92 8.99 2.72
CA ASP A 62 -14.61 8.47 1.38
C ASP A 62 -13.14 8.11 1.24
N LYS A 63 -12.23 8.97 1.72
CA LYS A 63 -10.80 8.69 1.75
C LYS A 63 -10.48 7.42 2.55
N SER A 64 -11.18 7.20 3.65
CA SER A 64 -10.98 6.02 4.50
C SER A 64 -11.45 4.73 3.80
N HIS A 65 -12.60 4.78 3.11
CA HIS A 65 -13.07 3.68 2.26
C HIS A 65 -12.09 3.40 1.11
N ALA A 66 -11.70 4.44 0.37
CA ALA A 66 -10.73 4.32 -0.71
C ALA A 66 -9.40 3.72 -0.23
N MET A 67 -8.96 4.06 0.99
CA MET A 67 -7.76 3.48 1.58
C MET A 67 -7.92 1.99 1.93
N LEU A 68 -9.09 1.56 2.41
CA LEU A 68 -9.38 0.13 2.63
C LEU A 68 -9.36 -0.65 1.30
N ASP A 69 -9.97 -0.10 0.25
CA ASP A 69 -9.98 -0.71 -1.08
C ASP A 69 -8.58 -0.77 -1.69
N ALA A 70 -7.80 0.29 -1.52
CA ALA A 70 -6.39 0.34 -1.92
C ALA A 70 -5.55 -0.70 -1.15
N CYS A 71 -5.83 -0.92 0.13
CA CYS A 71 -5.18 -1.99 0.90
C CYS A 71 -5.61 -3.39 0.42
N SER A 72 -6.89 -3.58 0.09
CA SER A 72 -7.41 -4.85 -0.42
C SER A 72 -6.77 -5.21 -1.76
N SER A 73 -6.85 -4.30 -2.73
CA SER A 73 -6.21 -4.45 -4.05
C SER A 73 -4.69 -4.59 -3.96
N GLY A 74 -4.04 -3.81 -3.09
CA GLY A 74 -2.61 -3.93 -2.84
C GLY A 74 -2.21 -5.30 -2.30
N THR A 75 -2.98 -5.85 -1.36
CA THR A 75 -2.75 -7.20 -0.82
C THR A 75 -2.92 -8.26 -1.92
N ALA A 76 -3.99 -8.16 -2.71
CA ALA A 76 -4.25 -9.07 -3.82
C ALA A 76 -3.12 -9.04 -4.86
N TYR A 77 -2.62 -7.84 -5.19
CA TYR A 77 -1.50 -7.67 -6.12
C TYR A 77 -0.21 -8.33 -5.61
N ILE A 78 0.15 -8.12 -4.34
CA ILE A 78 1.33 -8.77 -3.73
C ILE A 78 1.18 -10.29 -3.78
N SER A 79 0.04 -10.83 -3.36
CA SER A 79 -0.19 -12.27 -3.35
C SER A 79 -0.19 -12.86 -4.75
N ALA A 80 -0.74 -12.14 -5.73
CA ALA A 80 -0.70 -12.56 -7.14
C ALA A 80 0.74 -12.60 -7.67
N HIS A 81 1.55 -11.59 -7.38
CA HIS A 81 2.97 -11.56 -7.74
C HIS A 81 3.73 -12.72 -7.09
N GLU A 82 3.61 -12.89 -5.77
CA GLU A 82 4.28 -13.98 -5.04
C GLU A 82 3.91 -15.35 -5.61
N LYS A 83 2.62 -15.57 -5.89
CA LYS A 83 2.13 -16.80 -6.50
C LYS A 83 2.72 -17.00 -7.90
N ALA A 84 2.72 -15.97 -8.75
CA ALA A 84 3.25 -16.05 -10.09
C ALA A 84 4.76 -16.39 -10.08
N PHE A 85 5.54 -15.65 -9.29
CA PHE A 85 6.98 -15.86 -9.14
C PHE A 85 7.29 -17.26 -8.60
N THR A 86 6.63 -17.68 -7.52
CA THR A 86 6.84 -19.00 -6.90
C THR A 86 6.46 -20.13 -7.86
N THR A 87 5.38 -19.97 -8.62
CA THR A 87 4.96 -20.97 -9.62
C THR A 87 6.01 -21.10 -10.71
N TYR A 88 6.49 -19.97 -11.24
CA TYR A 88 7.52 -19.96 -12.26
C TYR A 88 8.83 -20.57 -11.75
N ALA A 89 9.35 -20.12 -10.61
CA ALA A 89 10.58 -20.63 -10.01
C ALA A 89 10.52 -22.15 -9.74
N ASN A 90 9.39 -22.64 -9.22
CA ASN A 90 9.17 -24.08 -9.03
C ASN A 90 9.16 -24.86 -10.35
N SER A 91 8.63 -24.27 -11.42
CA SER A 91 8.62 -24.91 -12.74
C SER A 91 10.02 -24.98 -13.34
N GLU A 92 10.81 -23.91 -13.24
CA GLU A 92 12.21 -23.87 -13.71
C GLU A 92 13.09 -24.84 -12.92
N TRP A 93 12.91 -24.89 -11.59
CA TRP A 93 13.62 -25.86 -10.74
C TRP A 93 13.33 -27.31 -11.15
N LYS A 94 12.05 -27.66 -11.38
CA LYS A 94 11.67 -29.00 -11.83
C LYS A 94 12.26 -29.34 -13.19
N LYS A 95 12.26 -28.39 -14.14
CA LYS A 95 12.89 -28.58 -15.45
C LYS A 95 14.39 -28.83 -15.32
N ALA A 96 15.08 -28.04 -14.51
CA ALA A 96 16.52 -28.20 -14.26
C ALA A 96 16.86 -29.57 -13.66
N LEU A 97 16.08 -30.03 -12.67
CA LEU A 97 16.25 -31.35 -12.08
C LEU A 97 15.97 -32.50 -13.05
N ALA A 98 14.95 -32.36 -13.90
CA ALA A 98 14.66 -33.34 -14.96
C ALA A 98 15.75 -33.36 -16.04
N GLY A 99 16.43 -32.24 -16.26
CA GLY A 99 17.49 -32.05 -17.24
C GLY A 99 18.91 -32.29 -16.72
N ILE A 100 19.10 -32.88 -15.53
CA ILE A 100 20.44 -33.16 -14.99
C ILE A 100 21.24 -33.99 -16.02
N SER A 101 22.41 -33.48 -16.41
CA SER A 101 23.19 -34.11 -17.48
C SER A 101 23.64 -35.53 -17.10
N PRO A 102 23.55 -36.52 -18.02
CA PRO A 102 24.05 -37.87 -17.77
C PRO A 102 25.55 -37.90 -17.44
N ALA A 103 26.32 -36.94 -17.97
CA ALA A 103 27.74 -36.80 -17.68
C ALA A 103 27.99 -36.46 -16.20
N LEU A 104 27.20 -35.54 -15.63
CA LEU A 104 27.28 -35.20 -14.20
C LEU A 104 26.89 -36.39 -13.33
N LEU A 105 25.81 -37.10 -13.64
CA LEU A 105 25.39 -38.31 -12.91
C LEU A 105 26.49 -39.38 -12.90
N ARG A 106 27.13 -39.61 -14.06
CA ARG A 106 28.24 -40.56 -14.19
C ARG A 106 29.43 -40.15 -13.30
N ALA A 107 29.84 -38.89 -13.35
CA ALA A 107 30.94 -38.38 -12.53
C ALA A 107 30.63 -38.48 -11.02
N PHE A 108 29.40 -38.12 -10.63
CA PHE A 108 28.92 -38.20 -9.26
C PHE A 108 28.97 -39.63 -8.70
N LEU A 109 28.49 -40.62 -9.46
CA LEU A 109 28.52 -42.03 -9.06
C LEU A 109 29.95 -42.59 -8.98
N LEU A 110 30.83 -42.23 -9.93
CA LEU A 110 32.24 -42.63 -9.89
C LEU A 110 32.97 -42.04 -8.68
N ARG A 111 32.68 -40.78 -8.33
CA ARG A 111 33.24 -40.13 -7.14
C ARG A 111 32.81 -40.82 -5.85
N ILE A 112 31.53 -41.17 -5.72
CA ILE A 112 31.02 -41.97 -4.59
C ILE A 112 31.78 -43.30 -4.50
N ARG A 113 31.89 -44.00 -5.63
CA ARG A 113 32.57 -45.30 -5.67
C ARG A 113 34.04 -45.21 -5.26
N SER A 114 34.73 -44.15 -5.67
CA SER A 114 36.11 -43.89 -5.26
C SER A 114 36.25 -43.72 -3.74
N LEU A 115 35.31 -43.00 -3.11
CA LEU A 115 35.33 -42.76 -1.67
C LEU A 115 34.98 -44.01 -0.86
N GLU A 116 34.04 -44.82 -1.36
CA GLU A 116 33.75 -46.14 -0.78
C GLU A 116 35.00 -47.03 -0.77
N MET A 117 35.75 -47.06 -1.86
CA MET A 117 36.98 -47.84 -1.97
C MET A 117 38.10 -47.32 -1.05
N SER A 118 38.10 -46.02 -0.72
CA SER A 118 39.06 -45.43 0.23
C SER A 118 38.63 -45.57 1.70
N GLY A 119 37.47 -46.15 2.00
CA GLY A 119 36.98 -46.34 3.37
C GLY A 119 36.32 -45.10 3.99
N GLU A 120 35.87 -44.14 3.18
CA GLU A 120 35.09 -42.99 3.68
C GLU A 120 33.77 -43.46 4.32
N THR A 121 33.42 -42.89 5.47
CA THR A 121 32.27 -43.29 6.29
C THR A 121 30.94 -42.82 5.70
N SER A 122 30.94 -41.67 5.00
CA SER A 122 29.74 -41.16 4.32
C SER A 122 30.00 -40.63 2.90
N PRO A 123 30.35 -41.52 1.94
CA PRO A 123 30.69 -41.14 0.57
C PRO A 123 29.63 -40.25 -0.09
N ARG A 124 28.35 -40.64 -0.01
CA ARG A 124 27.25 -39.88 -0.62
C ARG A 124 27.08 -38.48 -0.01
N ALA A 125 27.16 -38.34 1.32
CA ALA A 125 27.02 -37.03 1.94
C ALA A 125 28.18 -36.11 1.55
N THR A 126 29.41 -36.65 1.48
CA THR A 126 30.59 -35.91 1.03
C THR A 126 30.43 -35.42 -0.40
N VAL A 127 30.03 -36.27 -1.35
CA VAL A 127 29.88 -35.83 -2.75
C VAL A 127 28.69 -34.87 -2.93
N THR A 128 27.57 -35.07 -2.22
CA THR A 128 26.45 -34.12 -2.24
C THR A 128 26.88 -32.73 -1.75
N ARG A 129 27.71 -32.68 -0.70
CA ARG A 129 28.28 -31.42 -0.21
C ARG A 129 29.22 -30.78 -1.23
N GLU A 130 30.15 -31.56 -1.82
CA GLU A 130 31.04 -31.07 -2.88
C GLU A 130 30.24 -30.46 -4.05
N LEU A 131 29.17 -31.14 -4.49
CA LEU A 131 28.30 -30.65 -5.55
C LEU A 131 27.54 -29.38 -5.15
N GLY A 132 27.01 -29.34 -3.92
CA GLY A 132 26.31 -28.18 -3.38
C GLY A 132 27.21 -26.95 -3.25
N ASP A 133 28.45 -27.14 -2.78
CA ASP A 133 29.45 -26.07 -2.64
C ASP A 133 29.82 -25.50 -4.02
N ALA A 134 30.02 -26.36 -5.02
CA ALA A 134 30.28 -25.93 -6.40
C ALA A 134 29.09 -25.16 -7.00
N LEU A 135 27.86 -25.64 -6.77
CA LEU A 135 26.65 -24.97 -7.25
C LEU A 135 26.48 -23.58 -6.60
N ASN A 136 26.72 -23.45 -5.30
CA ASN A 136 26.67 -22.18 -4.58
C ASN A 136 27.73 -21.18 -5.08
N MET A 137 28.93 -21.65 -5.40
CA MET A 137 29.97 -20.80 -5.96
C MET A 137 29.57 -20.27 -7.34
N GLN A 138 29.00 -21.12 -8.19
CA GLN A 138 28.55 -20.73 -9.53
C GLN A 138 27.32 -19.82 -9.47
N SER A 139 26.37 -20.07 -8.55
CA SER A 139 25.18 -19.23 -8.41
C SER A 139 25.52 -17.81 -7.96
N ALA A 140 26.57 -17.63 -7.14
CA ALA A 140 27.06 -16.31 -6.74
C ALA A 140 27.63 -15.48 -7.91
N LEU A 141 28.06 -16.14 -9.00
CA LEU A 141 28.58 -15.50 -10.21
C LEU A 141 27.52 -15.35 -11.31
N TYR A 142 26.38 -16.03 -11.15
CA TYR A 142 25.32 -16.03 -12.13
C TYR A 142 24.53 -14.71 -12.10
N HIS A 143 24.28 -14.16 -13.27
CA HIS A 143 23.47 -12.97 -13.46
C HIS A 143 22.38 -13.27 -14.47
N PHE A 144 21.14 -12.93 -14.14
CA PHE A 144 20.02 -13.03 -15.07
C PHE A 144 20.16 -11.94 -16.14
N ASP A 145 20.17 -12.36 -17.41
CA ASP A 145 19.99 -11.45 -18.53
C ASP A 145 18.49 -11.27 -18.79
N MET A 146 17.93 -10.18 -18.29
CA MET A 146 16.48 -9.96 -18.33
C MET A 146 15.91 -9.86 -19.75
N GLU A 147 16.72 -9.55 -20.76
CA GLU A 147 16.30 -9.57 -22.17
C GLU A 147 16.02 -11.00 -22.66
N GLN A 148 16.65 -11.99 -22.05
CA GLN A 148 16.45 -13.42 -22.34
C GLN A 148 15.45 -14.09 -21.38
N GLU A 149 14.85 -13.32 -20.47
CA GLU A 149 13.93 -13.82 -19.44
C GLU A 149 12.51 -13.27 -19.65
N PRO A 150 11.74 -13.76 -20.64
CA PRO A 150 10.46 -13.16 -21.03
C PRO A 150 9.38 -13.20 -19.94
N VAL A 151 9.49 -14.15 -18.99
CA VAL A 151 8.58 -14.20 -17.84
C VAL A 151 9.05 -13.26 -16.75
N LEU A 152 10.33 -13.30 -16.38
CA LEU A 152 10.88 -12.47 -15.30
C LEU A 152 10.94 -10.99 -15.67
N SER A 153 11.04 -10.64 -16.96
CA SER A 153 11.01 -9.25 -17.41
C SER A 153 9.66 -8.58 -17.13
N VAL A 154 8.57 -9.38 -17.11
CA VAL A 154 7.23 -8.91 -16.77
C VAL A 154 6.95 -9.03 -15.27
N THR A 155 7.27 -10.17 -14.66
CA THR A 155 6.97 -10.38 -13.23
C THR A 155 7.90 -9.59 -12.33
N GLY A 156 9.13 -9.38 -12.75
CA GLY A 156 10.22 -8.91 -11.89
C GLY A 156 10.75 -10.01 -10.98
N MET A 157 11.90 -9.72 -10.38
CA MET A 157 12.56 -10.58 -9.37
C MET A 157 12.22 -10.19 -7.93
N ASN A 158 11.73 -8.97 -7.74
CA ASN A 158 11.51 -8.38 -6.43
C ASN A 158 10.03 -8.10 -6.22
N ARG A 159 9.61 -8.16 -4.96
CA ARG A 159 8.26 -7.77 -4.58
C ARG A 159 7.94 -6.36 -5.12
N PRO A 160 6.79 -6.17 -5.77
CA PRO A 160 6.39 -4.87 -6.29
C PRO A 160 6.29 -3.81 -5.21
N VAL A 161 6.75 -2.59 -5.53
CA VAL A 161 6.56 -1.41 -4.69
C VAL A 161 5.14 -0.89 -4.90
N ILE A 162 4.40 -0.72 -3.81
CA ILE A 162 3.06 -0.14 -3.83
C ILE A 162 3.15 1.29 -3.30
N THR A 163 2.67 2.25 -4.08
CA THR A 163 2.62 3.68 -3.73
C THR A 163 1.20 4.12 -3.44
N GLY A 164 1.03 5.16 -2.61
CA GLY A 164 -0.28 5.74 -2.30
C GLY A 164 -1.14 4.92 -1.33
N VAL A 165 -0.61 3.84 -0.78
CA VAL A 165 -1.29 2.99 0.22
C VAL A 165 -0.61 3.17 1.58
N ASP A 166 -1.41 3.27 2.64
CA ASP A 166 -0.89 3.20 4.02
C ASP A 166 -0.32 1.81 4.27
N MET A 167 1.01 1.71 4.27
CA MET A 167 1.72 0.46 4.44
C MET A 167 1.55 -0.15 5.83
N ALA A 168 1.28 0.65 6.86
CA ALA A 168 1.02 0.14 8.21
C ALA A 168 -0.36 -0.51 8.28
N LEU A 169 -1.35 0.07 7.61
CA LEU A 169 -2.69 -0.50 7.48
C LEU A 169 -2.70 -1.74 6.56
N LEU A 170 -2.02 -1.67 5.42
CA LEU A 170 -1.86 -2.78 4.48
C LEU A 170 -1.29 -4.04 5.14
N ARG A 171 -0.30 -3.87 6.04
CA ARG A 171 0.36 -4.98 6.74
C ARG A 171 -0.46 -5.56 7.90
N SER A 172 -1.56 -4.93 8.30
CA SER A 172 -2.34 -5.34 9.48
C SER A 172 -3.80 -5.63 9.14
N PRO A 173 -4.17 -6.92 8.97
CA PRO A 173 -5.56 -7.33 8.77
C PRO A 173 -6.49 -6.85 9.88
N ALA A 174 -6.03 -6.92 11.14
CA ALA A 174 -6.80 -6.47 12.30
C ALA A 174 -7.13 -4.97 12.25
N ARG A 175 -6.16 -4.12 11.87
CA ARG A 175 -6.41 -2.68 11.72
C ARG A 175 -7.40 -2.38 10.60
N ARG A 176 -7.35 -3.13 9.48
CA ARG A 176 -8.33 -2.99 8.40
C ARG A 176 -9.74 -3.37 8.84
N MET A 177 -9.87 -4.50 9.55
CA MET A 177 -11.16 -4.93 10.10
C MET A 177 -11.73 -3.91 11.07
N LYS A 178 -10.90 -3.35 11.96
CA LYS A 178 -11.30 -2.31 12.90
C LYS A 178 -11.80 -1.06 12.15
N LEU A 179 -11.02 -0.54 11.21
CA LEU A 179 -11.41 0.64 10.43
C LEU A 179 -12.68 0.39 9.61
N ALA A 180 -12.84 -0.80 9.01
CA ALA A 180 -14.06 -1.15 8.28
C ALA A 180 -15.29 -1.19 9.19
N ALA A 181 -15.16 -1.71 10.41
CA ALA A 181 -16.23 -1.71 11.40
C ALA A 181 -16.61 -0.29 11.83
N GLU A 182 -15.63 0.56 12.13
CA GLU A 182 -15.85 1.97 12.49
C GLU A 182 -16.58 2.75 11.37
N LEU A 183 -16.25 2.49 10.11
CA LEU A 183 -16.93 3.14 8.97
C LEU A 183 -18.36 2.61 8.76
N ALA A 184 -18.58 1.32 9.01
CA ALA A 184 -19.92 0.72 8.92
C ALA A 184 -20.85 1.26 10.01
N GLU A 185 -20.36 1.37 11.25
CA GLU A 185 -21.10 1.94 12.39
C GLU A 185 -21.51 3.40 12.11
N LYS A 186 -20.56 4.25 11.70
CA LYS A 186 -20.85 5.64 11.31
C LYS A 186 -21.85 5.77 10.17
N SER A 187 -21.86 4.82 9.23
CA SER A 187 -22.81 4.83 8.13
C SER A 187 -24.22 4.44 8.57
N HIS A 188 -24.34 3.58 9.57
CA HIS A 188 -25.62 3.19 10.16
C HIS A 188 -26.22 4.35 10.96
N GLU A 189 -25.42 5.00 11.81
CA GLU A 189 -25.85 6.16 12.60
C GLU A 189 -26.34 7.33 11.70
N GLN A 190 -25.68 7.56 10.56
CA GLN A 190 -26.08 8.58 9.58
C GLN A 190 -27.35 8.22 8.79
N ALA A 191 -27.74 6.95 8.75
CA ALA A 191 -28.95 6.50 8.03
C ALA A 191 -30.20 6.48 8.92
N GLU A 192 -30.03 6.47 10.24
CA GLU A 192 -31.12 6.45 11.23
C GLU A 192 -31.47 7.84 11.83
N GLY A 193 -30.61 8.84 11.63
CA GLY A 193 -30.81 10.24 12.05
C GLY A 193 -31.39 11.13 10.96
#